data_AF-A0A8S3Z2T7-F1
#
_entry.id   AF-A0A8S3Z2T7-F1
#
_cell.length_a   1.000
_cell.length_b   1.000
_cell.length_c   1.000
_cell.angle_alpha   90.00
_cell.angle_beta   90.00
_cell.angle_gamma   90.00
#
_symmetry.space_group_name_H-M   'P 1'
#
loop_
_entity.id
_entity.type
_entity.pdbx_description
1 polymer ?
#
loop_
_entity_poly.entity_id
_entity_poly.type
_entity_poly.pdbx_seq_one_letter_code
_entity_poly.pdbx_strand_id
1 'polypeptide(L)'
;MHKRICDLGDTLLLHADTTEASRIEDTVTSLGQLLYTVINSSDAQQLHLDSVHQECLECEKLIEDLLIWLRSTHIVLHKVIPKTHKELLIDLARCQDTLSGFIHLEHKHQQLLAKEKAIFKLVPREGFNILHERIQLLDKQWAELQQQTVLREHRVTQDLSRWTTFNEHLKSIMDWTNSFIEEAGSYKDMLVEDSLNKMKSEYKQQLQEKELEKQEVLLQGRQLIMISCESQSSDIELKLLLLEDKWHKLKDILVARQHKLQETVSVRRQLKINLKNLNLWLSFVENQQTTRTSFIKCGLDQSEKKFKESQELQLDIQHHSTDVSSVLNLCTVLLRNPDVCSTKTECITLQHTMNNLVKRWQNVCTVTLQRINRSPNMSSTPSFETPASPNREAGRDSRDGQASARQDFEKSSRIDILLHQQVKSLDDCDVKLTRLESALSAKGDIQQKQPLSGVLFPALHIRNQEKNNLDTEPERSVMASYYKKHAGHTALFMRVIRAALPLYLLFLLLLLLFCLLPVCEDEYQCTFGNNLHHSISPMLHYTDGAPPT
;
A
#
# COMPACT_ATOMS: atom_id res chain seq x y z
N MET A 1 -27.10 88.07 14.50
CA MET A 1 -28.45 88.05 15.12
C MET A 1 -28.47 88.81 16.44
N HIS A 2 -27.64 88.43 17.42
CA HIS A 2 -27.46 89.13 18.71
C HIS A 2 -27.31 90.65 18.58
N LYS A 3 -26.34 91.12 17.77
CA LYS A 3 -26.13 92.55 17.50
C LYS A 3 -27.40 93.27 17.04
N ARG A 4 -28.19 92.65 16.17
CA ARG A 4 -29.42 93.21 15.62
C ARG A 4 -30.55 93.31 16.66
N ILE A 5 -30.54 92.47 17.69
CA ILE A 5 -31.51 92.51 18.81
C ILE A 5 -31.14 93.60 19.80
N CYS A 6 -29.84 93.76 20.09
CA CYS A 6 -29.34 94.90 20.86
C CYS A 6 -29.64 96.22 20.15
N ASP A 7 -29.31 96.34 18.86
CA ASP A 7 -29.56 97.55 18.07
C ASP A 7 -31.07 97.92 18.02
N LEU A 8 -31.97 96.92 17.92
CA LEU A 8 -33.42 97.14 17.95
C LEU A 8 -33.92 97.52 19.34
N GLY A 9 -33.36 96.90 20.38
CA GLY A 9 -33.62 97.23 21.78
C GLY A 9 -33.24 98.66 22.11
N ASP A 10 -32.03 99.07 21.73
CA ASP A 10 -31.52 100.44 21.90
C ASP A 10 -32.41 101.47 21.16
N THR A 11 -32.92 101.11 19.98
CA THR A 11 -33.83 101.96 19.20
C THR A 11 -35.21 102.11 19.87
N LEU A 12 -35.72 101.04 20.49
CA LEU A 12 -37.00 101.03 21.20
C LEU A 12 -36.90 101.79 22.55
N LEU A 13 -35.74 101.73 23.21
CA LEU A 13 -35.47 102.47 24.45
C LEU A 13 -35.48 103.99 24.28
N LEU A 14 -35.15 104.51 23.08
CA LEU A 14 -35.19 105.94 22.76
C LEU A 14 -36.62 106.55 22.79
N HIS A 15 -37.67 105.71 22.73
CA HIS A 15 -39.07 106.16 22.61
C HIS A 15 -39.98 105.62 23.73
N ALA A 16 -39.43 104.94 24.73
CA ALA A 16 -40.18 104.28 25.80
C ALA A 16 -40.28 105.15 27.07
N ASP A 17 -41.36 104.99 27.85
CA ASP A 17 -41.44 105.54 29.20
C ASP A 17 -40.62 104.69 30.19
N THR A 18 -40.43 105.16 31.43
CA THR A 18 -39.54 104.49 32.40
C THR A 18 -39.96 103.06 32.75
N THR A 19 -41.24 102.71 32.62
CA THR A 19 -41.74 101.36 32.90
C THR A 19 -41.55 100.44 31.71
N GLU A 20 -41.86 100.91 30.50
CA GLU A 20 -41.64 100.14 29.26
C GLU A 20 -40.15 100.00 28.92
N ALA A 21 -39.30 100.99 29.26
CA ALA A 21 -37.86 100.89 29.10
C ALA A 21 -37.26 99.73 29.94
N SER A 22 -37.67 99.60 31.21
CA SER A 22 -37.26 98.47 32.05
C SER A 22 -37.71 97.13 31.47
N ARG A 23 -38.91 97.06 30.89
CA ARG A 23 -39.42 95.83 30.24
C ARG A 23 -38.65 95.50 28.96
N ILE A 24 -38.25 96.52 28.18
CA ILE A 24 -37.44 96.34 26.98
C ILE A 24 -36.03 95.85 27.35
N GLU A 25 -35.40 96.42 28.38
CA GLU A 25 -34.09 95.95 28.88
C GLU A 25 -34.15 94.50 29.39
N ASP A 26 -35.18 94.16 30.18
CA ASP A 26 -35.39 92.80 30.68
C ASP A 26 -35.59 91.79 29.53
N THR A 27 -36.37 92.15 28.51
CA THR A 27 -36.64 91.28 27.36
C THR A 27 -35.44 91.14 26.43
N VAL A 28 -34.68 92.22 26.17
CA VAL A 28 -33.44 92.16 25.38
C VAL A 28 -32.38 91.31 26.09
N THR A 29 -32.26 91.44 27.41
CA THR A 29 -31.36 90.62 28.22
C THR A 29 -31.77 89.15 28.22
N SER A 30 -33.07 88.86 28.39
CA SER A 30 -33.61 87.51 28.32
C SER A 30 -33.41 86.87 26.95
N LEU A 31 -33.68 87.60 25.86
CA LEU A 31 -33.45 87.16 24.49
C LEU A 31 -31.95 86.93 24.21
N GLY A 32 -31.07 87.80 24.72
CA GLY A 32 -29.62 87.62 24.64
C GLY A 32 -29.15 86.33 25.32
N GLN A 33 -29.66 86.03 26.52
CA GLN A 33 -29.39 84.78 27.23
C GLN A 33 -29.91 83.55 26.47
N LEU A 34 -31.12 83.62 25.92
CA LEU A 34 -31.69 82.54 25.09
C LEU A 34 -30.89 82.31 23.81
N LEU A 35 -30.41 83.36 23.15
CA LEU A 35 -29.55 83.23 21.97
C LEU A 35 -28.21 82.61 22.31
N TYR A 36 -27.61 82.99 23.44
CA TYR A 36 -26.36 82.41 23.91
C TYR A 36 -26.52 80.92 24.24
N THR A 37 -27.61 80.52 24.90
CA THR A 37 -27.87 79.10 25.20
C THR A 37 -28.11 78.28 23.92
N VAL A 38 -28.87 78.81 22.96
CA VAL A 38 -29.13 78.14 21.67
C VAL A 38 -27.87 77.99 20.83
N ILE A 39 -27.01 79.01 20.76
CA ILE A 39 -25.74 78.95 20.02
C ILE A 39 -24.82 77.90 20.64
N ASN A 40 -24.62 77.95 21.97
CA ASN A 40 -23.75 76.97 22.64
C ASN A 40 -24.30 75.54 22.54
N SER A 41 -25.63 75.37 22.61
CA SER A 41 -26.24 74.05 22.41
C SER A 41 -26.07 73.54 20.98
N SER A 42 -26.15 74.43 19.99
CA SER A 42 -25.92 74.10 18.58
C SER A 42 -24.47 73.72 18.31
N ASP A 43 -23.51 74.48 18.84
CA ASP A 43 -22.07 74.19 18.71
C ASP A 43 -21.71 72.86 19.38
N ALA A 44 -22.27 72.58 20.56
CA ALA A 44 -22.10 71.30 21.26
C ALA A 44 -22.71 70.12 20.47
N GLN A 45 -23.89 70.32 19.86
CA GLN A 45 -24.51 69.31 19.00
C GLN A 45 -23.70 69.07 17.72
N GLN A 46 -23.12 70.11 17.13
CA GLN A 46 -22.28 69.99 15.94
C GLN A 46 -21.01 69.16 16.23
N LEU A 47 -20.29 69.48 17.30
CA LEU A 47 -19.12 68.70 17.73
C LEU A 47 -19.47 67.23 18.02
N HIS A 48 -20.65 66.99 18.61
CA HIS A 48 -21.13 65.64 18.86
C HIS A 48 -21.43 64.87 17.55
N LEU A 49 -22.11 65.51 16.59
CA LEU A 49 -22.40 64.91 15.29
C LEU A 49 -21.13 64.65 14.48
N ASP A 50 -20.14 65.53 14.52
CA ASP A 50 -18.85 65.34 13.83
C ASP A 50 -18.08 64.13 14.40
N SER A 51 -18.09 63.95 15.72
CA SER A 51 -17.49 62.81 16.41
C SER A 51 -18.19 61.48 16.01
N VAL A 52 -19.51 61.45 16.02
CA VAL A 52 -20.31 60.30 15.57
C VAL A 52 -20.05 59.98 14.10
N HIS A 53 -19.97 61.01 13.25
CA HIS A 53 -19.71 60.83 11.83
C HIS A 53 -18.35 60.17 11.58
N GLN A 54 -17.30 60.60 12.31
CA GLN A 54 -15.98 59.99 12.22
C GLN A 54 -15.99 58.51 12.64
N GLU A 55 -16.66 58.18 13.74
CA GLU A 55 -16.83 56.79 14.19
C GLU A 55 -17.55 55.93 13.14
N CYS A 56 -18.60 56.46 12.50
CA CYS A 56 -19.30 55.79 11.40
C CYS A 56 -18.38 55.56 10.18
N LEU A 57 -17.54 56.54 9.80
CA LEU A 57 -16.59 56.40 8.70
C LEU A 57 -15.54 55.31 8.98
N GLU A 58 -15.07 55.21 10.22
CA GLU A 58 -14.15 54.14 10.62
C GLU A 58 -14.81 52.76 10.56
N CYS A 59 -16.08 52.65 10.96
CA CYS A 59 -16.86 51.42 10.80
C CYS A 59 -17.01 51.01 9.33
N GLU A 60 -17.32 51.95 8.44
CA GLU A 60 -17.43 51.68 6.99
C GLU A 60 -16.11 51.12 6.43
N LYS A 61 -14.98 51.71 6.82
CA LYS A 61 -13.66 51.22 6.40
C LYS A 61 -13.37 49.81 6.93
N LEU A 62 -13.70 49.52 8.19
CA LEU A 62 -13.55 48.18 8.76
C LEU A 62 -14.44 47.15 8.04
N ILE A 63 -15.69 47.52 7.71
CA ILE A 63 -16.61 46.67 6.95
C ILE A 63 -16.02 46.37 5.56
N GLU A 64 -15.51 47.39 4.85
CA GLU A 64 -14.92 47.22 3.52
C GLU A 64 -13.70 46.28 3.55
N ASP A 65 -12.75 46.53 4.45
CA ASP A 65 -11.55 45.70 4.65
C ASP A 65 -11.92 44.22 4.88
N LEU A 66 -12.86 43.96 5.80
CA LEU A 66 -13.29 42.62 6.17
C LEU A 66 -14.06 41.94 5.02
N LEU A 67 -14.95 42.66 4.33
CA LEU A 67 -15.72 42.11 3.20
C LEU A 67 -14.83 41.75 2.01
N ILE A 68 -13.78 42.53 1.73
CA ILE A 68 -12.81 42.19 0.66
C ILE A 68 -12.17 40.84 0.96
N TRP A 69 -11.70 40.64 2.18
CA TRP A 69 -11.08 39.38 2.59
C TRP A 69 -12.09 38.23 2.58
N LEU A 70 -13.28 38.41 3.16
CA LEU A 70 -14.33 37.37 3.18
C LEU A 70 -14.75 36.93 1.78
N ARG A 71 -14.86 37.86 0.82
CA ARG A 71 -15.15 37.52 -0.59
C ARG A 71 -14.05 36.66 -1.21
N SER A 72 -12.78 36.97 -0.94
CA SER A 72 -11.65 36.18 -1.43
C SER A 72 -11.68 34.75 -0.87
N THR A 73 -11.99 34.60 0.42
CA THR A 73 -12.14 33.32 1.10
C THR A 73 -13.33 32.52 0.54
N HIS A 74 -14.48 33.16 0.33
CA HIS A 74 -15.66 32.54 -0.26
C HIS A 74 -15.37 31.91 -1.64
N ILE A 75 -14.68 32.65 -2.52
CA ILE A 75 -14.30 32.15 -3.86
C ILE A 75 -13.44 30.88 -3.77
N VAL A 76 -12.55 30.82 -2.78
CA VAL A 76 -11.67 29.66 -2.56
C VAL A 76 -12.46 28.46 -2.05
N LEU A 77 -13.33 28.65 -1.05
CA LEU A 77 -14.08 27.58 -0.39
C LEU A 77 -15.12 26.94 -1.30
N HIS A 78 -15.71 27.70 -2.23
CA HIS A 78 -16.72 27.20 -3.18
C HIS A 78 -16.14 26.33 -4.32
N LYS A 79 -14.82 26.22 -4.45
CA LYS A 79 -14.20 25.31 -5.42
C LYS A 79 -14.42 23.87 -5.00
N VAL A 80 -14.56 22.95 -5.96
CA VAL A 80 -14.69 21.51 -5.67
C VAL A 80 -13.44 21.02 -4.91
N ILE A 81 -13.62 20.07 -3.98
CA ILE A 81 -12.49 19.44 -3.28
C ILE A 81 -11.68 18.62 -4.31
N PRO A 82 -10.37 18.86 -4.45
CA PRO A 82 -9.53 18.08 -5.35
C PRO A 82 -9.48 16.60 -4.96
N LYS A 83 -9.17 15.73 -5.91
CA LYS A 83 -9.12 14.28 -5.66
C LYS A 83 -7.71 13.73 -5.54
N THR A 84 -6.72 14.39 -6.15
CA THR A 84 -5.36 13.88 -6.16
C THR A 84 -4.65 14.20 -4.84
N HIS A 85 -3.78 13.30 -4.38
CA HIS A 85 -3.08 13.47 -3.10
C HIS A 85 -2.27 14.77 -3.04
N LYS A 86 -1.60 15.16 -4.14
CA LYS A 86 -0.81 16.40 -4.18
C LYS A 86 -1.69 17.65 -4.03
N GLU A 87 -2.81 17.69 -4.74
CA GLU A 87 -3.73 18.84 -4.68
C GLU A 87 -4.47 18.91 -3.35
N LEU A 88 -4.79 17.77 -2.73
CA LEU A 88 -5.37 17.71 -1.39
C LEU A 88 -4.42 18.30 -0.33
N LEU A 89 -3.11 18.05 -0.41
CA LEU A 89 -2.14 18.68 0.49
C LEU A 89 -2.09 20.20 0.33
N ILE A 90 -2.18 20.69 -0.92
CA ILE A 90 -2.23 22.12 -1.21
C ILE A 90 -3.54 22.73 -0.66
N ASP A 91 -4.67 22.04 -0.82
CA ASP A 91 -5.96 22.48 -0.31
C ASP A 91 -5.98 22.52 1.22
N LEU A 92 -5.35 21.54 1.88
CA LEU A 92 -5.19 21.51 3.33
C LEU A 92 -4.41 22.72 3.84
N ALA A 93 -3.24 22.99 3.25
CA ALA A 93 -2.42 24.15 3.60
C ALA A 93 -3.21 25.45 3.43
N ARG A 94 -3.97 25.56 2.33
CA ARG A 94 -4.82 26.73 2.07
C ARG A 94 -5.94 26.90 3.10
N CYS A 95 -6.58 25.80 3.55
CA CYS A 95 -7.56 25.85 4.63
C CYS A 95 -6.91 26.35 5.93
N GLN A 96 -5.71 25.86 6.28
CA GLN A 96 -4.96 26.27 7.46
C GLN A 96 -4.54 27.75 7.42
N ASP A 97 -4.09 28.23 6.26
CA ASP A 97 -3.78 29.64 6.03
C ASP A 97 -5.04 30.52 6.20
N THR A 98 -6.18 30.05 5.69
CA THR A 98 -7.47 30.75 5.81
C THR A 98 -7.93 30.85 7.27
N LEU A 99 -7.82 29.75 8.03
CA LEU A 99 -8.12 29.74 9.47
C LEU A 99 -7.19 30.66 10.26
N SER A 100 -5.91 30.69 9.89
CA SER A 100 -4.94 31.64 10.45
C SER A 100 -5.30 33.09 10.12
N GLY A 101 -5.85 33.34 8.92
CA GLY A 101 -6.40 34.63 8.52
C GLY A 101 -7.58 35.07 9.38
N PHE A 102 -8.51 34.18 9.72
CA PHE A 102 -9.59 34.46 10.68
C PHE A 102 -9.03 34.87 12.05
N ILE A 103 -8.03 34.14 12.57
CA ILE A 103 -7.39 34.47 13.85
C ILE A 103 -6.73 35.86 13.79
N HIS A 104 -6.06 36.18 12.69
CA HIS A 104 -5.39 37.48 12.52
C HIS A 104 -6.37 38.65 12.43
N LEU A 105 -7.49 38.47 11.74
CA LEU A 105 -8.50 39.51 11.51
C LEU A 105 -9.54 39.60 12.64
N GLU A 106 -9.56 38.65 13.58
CA GLU A 106 -10.49 38.62 14.73
C GLU A 106 -10.48 39.93 15.53
N HIS A 107 -9.32 40.54 15.76
CA HIS A 107 -9.26 41.83 16.45
C HIS A 107 -10.03 42.94 15.72
N LYS A 108 -9.90 43.02 14.38
CA LYS A 108 -10.65 44.01 13.58
C LYS A 108 -12.14 43.74 13.62
N HIS A 109 -12.54 42.46 13.58
CA HIS A 109 -13.93 42.04 13.71
C HIS A 109 -14.53 42.46 15.07
N GLN A 110 -13.82 42.17 16.17
CA GLN A 110 -14.24 42.59 17.52
C GLN A 110 -14.29 44.11 17.68
N GLN A 111 -13.35 44.84 17.06
CA GLN A 111 -13.35 46.29 17.05
C GLN A 111 -14.61 46.86 16.37
N LEU A 112 -15.03 46.28 15.24
CA LEU A 112 -16.25 46.68 14.54
C LEU A 112 -17.51 46.48 15.42
N LEU A 113 -17.64 45.31 16.06
CA LEU A 113 -18.75 45.00 16.97
C LEU A 113 -18.77 45.91 18.22
N ALA A 114 -17.59 46.29 18.72
CA ALA A 114 -17.49 47.23 19.84
C ALA A 114 -17.94 48.64 19.42
N LYS A 115 -17.53 49.11 18.24
CA LYS A 115 -17.94 50.43 17.70
C LYS A 115 -19.44 50.47 17.38
N GLU A 116 -20.02 49.40 16.86
CA GLU A 116 -21.47 49.27 16.67
C GLU A 116 -22.24 49.56 17.98
N LYS A 117 -21.84 48.93 19.09
CA LYS A 117 -22.45 49.13 20.40
C LYS A 117 -22.24 50.53 20.95
N ALA A 118 -21.15 51.19 20.59
CA ALA A 118 -20.87 52.57 20.97
C ALA A 118 -21.79 53.54 20.20
N ILE A 119 -21.86 53.42 18.87
CA ILE A 119 -22.67 54.29 18.00
C ILE A 119 -24.17 54.14 18.30
N PHE A 120 -24.63 52.93 18.63
CA PHE A 120 -26.03 52.69 19.03
C PHE A 120 -26.50 53.60 20.18
N LYS A 121 -25.59 53.97 21.08
CA LYS A 121 -25.90 54.84 22.23
C LYS A 121 -25.96 56.32 21.87
N LEU A 122 -25.42 56.70 20.71
CA LEU A 122 -25.20 58.09 20.31
C LEU A 122 -26.16 58.56 19.21
N VAL A 123 -26.79 57.65 18.47
CA VAL A 123 -27.56 57.97 17.25
C VAL A 123 -29.03 57.53 17.35
N PRO A 124 -30.00 58.30 16.83
CA PRO A 124 -31.39 57.86 16.66
C PRO A 124 -31.51 56.57 15.83
N ARG A 125 -32.53 55.75 16.13
CA ARG A 125 -32.69 54.40 15.57
C ARG A 125 -32.71 54.35 14.03
N GLU A 126 -33.34 55.33 13.38
CA GLU A 126 -33.57 55.33 11.93
C GLU A 126 -32.27 55.33 11.11
N GLY A 127 -31.24 56.07 11.55
CA GLY A 127 -29.93 56.12 10.88
C GLY A 127 -29.01 54.95 11.25
N PHE A 128 -29.23 54.34 12.42
CA PHE A 128 -28.39 53.24 12.92
C PHE A 128 -28.75 51.88 12.30
N ASN A 129 -30.03 51.67 11.95
CA ASN A 129 -30.52 50.37 11.48
C ASN A 129 -29.75 49.82 10.26
N ILE A 130 -29.39 50.67 9.30
CA ILE A 130 -28.66 50.23 8.09
C ILE A 130 -27.25 49.75 8.43
N LEU A 131 -26.53 50.49 9.27
CA LEU A 131 -25.19 50.11 9.72
C LEU A 131 -25.24 48.81 10.54
N HIS A 132 -26.21 48.71 11.46
CA HIS A 132 -26.46 47.51 12.25
C HIS A 132 -26.71 46.29 11.37
N GLU A 133 -27.65 46.37 10.42
CA GLU A 133 -27.96 45.26 9.52
C GLU A 133 -26.75 44.79 8.70
N ARG A 134 -25.92 45.73 8.23
CA ARG A 134 -24.69 45.42 7.51
C ARG A 134 -23.66 44.71 8.40
N ILE A 135 -23.46 45.17 9.63
CA ILE A 135 -22.54 44.53 10.59
C ILE A 135 -23.05 43.15 10.98
N GLN A 136 -24.36 42.99 11.21
CA GLN A 136 -24.98 41.69 11.48
C GLN A 136 -24.84 40.71 10.32
N LEU A 137 -24.97 41.17 9.07
CA LEU A 137 -24.75 40.32 7.91
C LEU A 137 -23.27 39.90 7.80
N LEU A 138 -22.35 40.82 8.06
CA LEU A 138 -20.91 40.54 8.07
C LEU A 138 -20.55 39.51 9.15
N ASP A 139 -21.06 39.67 10.38
CA ASP A 139 -20.84 38.74 11.49
C ASP A 139 -21.36 37.33 11.15
N LYS A 140 -22.53 37.24 10.51
CA LYS A 140 -23.07 35.97 10.00
C LYS A 140 -22.17 35.35 8.91
N GLN A 141 -21.74 36.14 7.94
CA GLN A 141 -20.84 35.68 6.86
C GLN A 141 -19.48 35.24 7.40
N TRP A 142 -18.97 35.95 8.40
CA TRP A 142 -17.74 35.61 9.11
C TRP A 142 -17.84 34.23 9.76
N ALA A 143 -18.88 34.03 10.59
CA ALA A 143 -19.11 32.76 11.28
C ALA A 143 -19.34 31.60 10.29
N GLU A 144 -20.13 31.84 9.23
CA GLU A 144 -20.41 30.83 8.21
C GLU A 144 -19.13 30.41 7.46
N LEU A 145 -18.33 31.36 6.96
CA LEU A 145 -17.12 31.04 6.22
C LEU A 145 -16.05 30.41 7.11
N GLN A 146 -15.95 30.81 8.37
CA GLN A 146 -15.06 30.17 9.34
C GLN A 146 -15.46 28.70 9.53
N GLN A 147 -16.76 28.43 9.78
CA GLN A 147 -17.27 27.07 9.92
C GLN A 147 -17.08 26.24 8.65
N GLN A 148 -17.37 26.80 7.47
CA GLN A 148 -17.17 26.12 6.20
C GLN A 148 -15.68 25.78 5.96
N THR A 149 -14.75 26.64 6.36
CA THR A 149 -13.31 26.38 6.27
C THR A 149 -12.92 25.19 7.14
N VAL A 150 -13.38 25.14 8.40
CA VAL A 150 -13.14 24.01 9.31
C VAL A 150 -13.71 22.71 8.74
N LEU A 151 -14.93 22.75 8.22
CA LEU A 151 -15.56 21.57 7.62
C LEU A 151 -14.81 21.08 6.37
N ARG A 152 -14.31 22.00 5.55
CA ARG A 152 -13.50 21.66 4.38
C ARG A 152 -12.16 21.05 4.80
N GLU A 153 -11.47 21.64 5.77
CA GLU A 153 -10.21 21.12 6.33
C GLU A 153 -10.40 19.68 6.83
N HIS A 154 -11.49 19.43 7.58
CA HIS A 154 -11.82 18.10 8.07
C HIS A 154 -12.04 17.09 6.94
N ARG A 155 -12.81 17.46 5.90
CA ARG A 155 -13.05 16.59 4.73
C ARG A 155 -11.78 16.29 3.95
N VAL A 156 -10.94 17.31 3.70
CA VAL A 156 -9.65 17.15 3.02
C VAL A 156 -8.73 16.22 3.82
N THR A 157 -8.69 16.38 5.15
CA THR A 157 -7.92 15.52 6.05
C THR A 157 -8.43 14.07 6.03
N GLN A 158 -9.75 13.89 6.03
CA GLN A 158 -10.38 12.57 5.93
C GLN A 158 -10.11 11.89 4.58
N ASP A 159 -10.08 12.67 3.49
CA ASP A 159 -9.69 12.11 2.21
C ASP A 159 -8.21 11.72 2.24
N LEU A 160 -7.30 12.61 2.68
CA LEU A 160 -5.86 12.33 2.82
C LEU A 160 -5.56 11.10 3.67
N SER A 161 -6.33 10.84 4.72
CA SER A 161 -6.12 9.67 5.58
C SER A 161 -6.30 8.34 4.85
N ARG A 162 -7.06 8.29 3.75
CA ARG A 162 -7.19 7.07 2.94
C ARG A 162 -5.85 6.59 2.39
N TRP A 163 -4.98 7.51 1.99
CA TRP A 163 -3.63 7.19 1.50
C TRP A 163 -2.72 6.74 2.64
N THR A 164 -2.82 7.35 3.83
CA THR A 164 -1.98 6.95 4.98
C THR A 164 -2.39 5.56 5.46
N THR A 165 -3.68 5.31 5.65
CA THR A 165 -4.23 4.02 6.05
C THR A 165 -3.88 2.90 5.06
N PHE A 166 -3.98 3.17 3.75
CA PHE A 166 -3.55 2.19 2.73
C PHE A 166 -2.07 1.82 2.88
N ASN A 167 -1.18 2.80 3.02
CA ASN A 167 0.26 2.54 3.14
C ASN A 167 0.60 1.78 4.44
N GLU A 168 -0.10 2.09 5.54
CA GLU A 168 0.05 1.38 6.82
C GLU A 168 -0.40 -0.07 6.71
N HIS A 169 -1.59 -0.33 6.15
CA HIS A 169 -2.08 -1.69 5.95
C HIS A 169 -1.21 -2.48 4.98
N LEU A 170 -0.76 -1.86 3.88
CA LEU A 170 0.16 -2.49 2.94
C LEU A 170 1.46 -2.90 3.64
N LYS A 171 2.05 -2.00 4.45
CA LYS A 171 3.26 -2.29 5.21
C LYS A 171 3.02 -3.41 6.23
N SER A 172 1.92 -3.36 6.98
CA SER A 172 1.52 -4.40 7.94
C SER A 172 1.51 -5.80 7.32
N ILE A 173 0.85 -5.97 6.16
CA ILE A 173 0.78 -7.26 5.47
C ILE A 173 2.15 -7.67 4.91
N MET A 174 2.91 -6.73 4.37
CA MET A 174 4.26 -7.01 3.85
C MET A 174 5.20 -7.49 4.95
N ASP A 175 5.19 -6.83 6.11
CA ASP A 175 6.01 -7.17 7.27
C ASP A 175 5.56 -8.51 7.87
N TRP A 176 4.24 -8.73 8.00
CA TRP A 176 3.70 -10.02 8.41
C TRP A 176 4.11 -11.13 7.45
N THR A 177 4.03 -10.91 6.14
CA THR A 177 4.42 -11.90 5.12
C THR A 177 5.89 -12.26 5.24
N ASN A 178 6.78 -11.27 5.42
CA ASN A 178 8.21 -11.54 5.60
C ASN A 178 8.47 -12.35 6.89
N SER A 179 7.90 -11.91 8.02
CA SER A 179 8.04 -12.60 9.31
C SER A 179 7.50 -14.03 9.26
N PHE A 180 6.36 -14.22 8.59
CA PHE A 180 5.73 -15.53 8.47
C PHE A 180 6.51 -16.47 7.52
N ILE A 181 7.14 -15.94 6.47
CA ILE A 181 8.08 -16.71 5.65
C ILE A 181 9.28 -17.17 6.48
N GLU A 182 9.81 -16.31 7.36
CA GLU A 182 10.92 -16.67 8.27
C GLU A 182 10.50 -17.70 9.31
N GLU A 183 9.31 -17.55 9.92
CA GLU A 183 8.75 -18.52 10.86
C GLU A 183 8.51 -19.87 10.18
N ALA A 184 7.88 -19.85 9.00
CA ALA A 184 7.67 -21.01 8.14
C ALA A 184 8.97 -21.51 7.51
N GLY A 185 10.12 -20.86 7.74
CA GLY A 185 11.47 -21.34 7.41
C GLY A 185 12.23 -21.89 8.62
N SER A 186 11.76 -21.65 9.85
CA SER A 186 12.43 -22.06 11.08
C SER A 186 12.17 -23.51 11.45
N TYR A 187 13.16 -24.17 12.07
CA TYR A 187 13.15 -25.59 12.43
C TYR A 187 13.41 -25.84 13.93
N LYS A 188 13.42 -24.80 14.76
CA LYS A 188 13.96 -24.91 16.11
C LYS A 188 13.02 -25.66 17.07
N ASP A 189 13.54 -26.72 17.67
CA ASP A 189 13.02 -27.41 18.87
C ASP A 189 11.56 -27.93 18.78
N MET A 190 11.16 -28.46 17.62
CA MET A 190 9.84 -29.09 17.44
C MET A 190 9.95 -30.43 16.69
N LEU A 191 9.14 -31.41 17.07
CA LEU A 191 9.05 -32.67 16.33
C LEU A 191 8.50 -32.42 14.91
N VAL A 192 8.92 -33.26 13.96
CA VAL A 192 8.49 -33.15 12.55
C VAL A 192 6.97 -33.33 12.44
N GLU A 193 6.40 -34.25 13.22
CA GLU A 193 4.97 -34.50 13.30
C GLU A 193 4.19 -33.28 13.83
N ASP A 194 4.70 -32.62 14.88
CA ASP A 194 4.08 -31.42 15.45
C ASP A 194 4.17 -30.24 14.49
N SER A 195 5.32 -30.09 13.82
CA SER A 195 5.52 -29.08 12.76
C SER A 195 4.53 -29.27 11.61
N LEU A 196 4.26 -30.52 11.23
CA LEU A 196 3.28 -30.85 10.19
C LEU A 196 1.85 -30.54 10.63
N ASN A 197 1.51 -30.83 11.89
CA ASN A 197 0.19 -30.51 12.44
C ASN A 197 -0.02 -29.01 12.52
N LYS A 198 0.95 -28.26 13.07
CA LYS A 198 0.95 -26.79 13.13
C LYS A 198 0.75 -26.18 11.74
N MET A 199 1.41 -26.71 10.71
CA MET A 199 1.19 -26.26 9.33
C MET A 199 -0.21 -26.54 8.81
N LYS A 200 -0.77 -27.73 9.09
CA LYS A 200 -2.10 -28.13 8.60
C LYS A 200 -3.25 -27.39 9.27
N SER A 201 -3.09 -26.98 10.53
CA SER A 201 -4.12 -26.26 11.29
C SER A 201 -3.79 -24.78 11.42
N GLU A 202 -2.85 -24.42 12.29
CA GLU A 202 -2.59 -23.04 12.73
C GLU A 202 -2.18 -22.15 11.56
N TYR A 203 -1.20 -22.56 10.76
CA TYR A 203 -0.72 -21.74 9.64
C TYR A 203 -1.77 -21.59 8.54
N LYS A 204 -2.57 -22.63 8.30
CA LYS A 204 -3.68 -22.57 7.36
C LYS A 204 -4.75 -21.58 7.82
N GLN A 205 -5.07 -21.56 9.11
CA GLN A 205 -6.03 -20.62 9.68
C GLN A 205 -5.51 -19.17 9.61
N GLN A 206 -4.27 -18.93 10.05
CA GLN A 206 -3.66 -17.60 9.99
C GLN A 206 -3.60 -17.05 8.55
N LEU A 207 -3.31 -17.91 7.58
CA LEU A 207 -3.30 -17.55 6.16
C LEU A 207 -4.71 -17.16 5.66
N GLN A 208 -5.77 -17.84 6.14
CA GLN A 208 -7.16 -17.50 5.78
C GLN A 208 -7.58 -16.15 6.35
N GLU A 209 -7.26 -15.88 7.62
CA GLU A 209 -7.54 -14.60 8.27
C GLU A 209 -6.81 -13.45 7.57
N LYS A 210 -5.53 -13.66 7.25
CA LYS A 210 -4.71 -12.64 6.56
C LYS A 210 -5.04 -12.47 5.08
N GLU A 211 -5.63 -13.47 4.42
CA GLU A 211 -6.12 -13.32 3.05
C GLU A 211 -7.23 -12.24 2.97
N LEU A 212 -8.11 -12.14 3.97
CA LEU A 212 -9.16 -11.11 3.99
C LEU A 212 -8.56 -9.70 4.09
N GLU A 213 -7.60 -9.51 5.00
CA GLU A 213 -6.87 -8.23 5.14
C GLU A 213 -6.15 -7.86 3.83
N LYS A 214 -5.53 -8.85 3.15
CA LYS A 214 -4.89 -8.64 1.85
C LYS A 214 -5.89 -8.21 0.78
N GLN A 215 -7.07 -8.82 0.73
CA GLN A 215 -8.11 -8.43 -0.24
C GLN A 215 -8.62 -7.01 0.02
N GLU A 216 -8.71 -6.59 1.28
CA GLU A 216 -9.05 -5.22 1.65
C GLU A 216 -7.98 -4.23 1.16
N VAL A 217 -6.70 -4.51 1.38
CA VAL A 217 -5.59 -3.66 0.88
C VAL A 217 -5.61 -3.55 -0.64
N LEU A 218 -5.87 -4.64 -1.36
CA LEU A 218 -6.02 -4.62 -2.82
C LEU A 218 -7.21 -3.75 -3.26
N LEU A 219 -8.33 -3.80 -2.54
CA LEU A 219 -9.49 -2.96 -2.82
C LEU A 219 -9.19 -1.48 -2.58
N GLN A 220 -8.58 -1.15 -1.44
CA GLN A 220 -8.17 0.22 -1.10
C GLN A 220 -7.22 0.76 -2.18
N GLY A 221 -6.21 -0.02 -2.59
CA GLY A 221 -5.29 0.38 -3.65
C GLY A 221 -5.99 0.63 -4.99
N ARG A 222 -6.92 -0.24 -5.41
CA ARG A 222 -7.72 -0.05 -6.64
C ARG A 222 -8.58 1.21 -6.60
N GLN A 223 -9.16 1.53 -5.44
CA GLN A 223 -9.92 2.77 -5.27
C GLN A 223 -9.02 4.01 -5.36
N LEU A 224 -7.84 3.97 -4.76
CA LEU A 224 -6.88 5.07 -4.82
C LEU A 224 -6.34 5.29 -6.23
N ILE A 225 -6.08 4.23 -6.99
CA ILE A 225 -5.71 4.30 -8.42
C ILE A 225 -6.71 5.14 -9.21
N MET A 226 -8.01 4.94 -9.01
CA MET A 226 -9.07 5.63 -9.76
C MET A 226 -9.12 7.15 -9.51
N ILE A 227 -8.55 7.64 -8.40
CA ILE A 227 -8.55 9.05 -8.02
C ILE A 227 -7.15 9.69 -8.07
N SER A 228 -6.14 8.93 -8.48
CA SER A 228 -4.74 9.36 -8.50
C SER A 228 -4.31 9.86 -9.89
N CYS A 229 -3.21 10.61 -9.94
CA CYS A 229 -2.56 10.93 -11.21
C CYS A 229 -1.79 9.72 -11.76
N GLU A 230 -1.44 9.74 -13.05
CA GLU A 230 -0.80 8.62 -13.74
C GLU A 230 0.43 8.07 -13.00
N SER A 231 1.36 8.94 -12.58
CA SER A 231 2.56 8.51 -11.84
C SER A 231 2.24 7.84 -10.50
N GLN A 232 1.22 8.31 -9.80
CA GLN A 232 0.81 7.75 -8.50
C GLN A 232 0.05 6.44 -8.68
N SER A 233 -0.80 6.37 -9.72
CA SER A 233 -1.47 5.14 -10.12
C SER A 233 -0.47 4.03 -10.39
N SER A 234 0.56 4.31 -11.20
CA SER A 234 1.61 3.33 -11.53
C SER A 234 2.42 2.89 -10.29
N ASP A 235 2.71 3.80 -9.35
CA ASP A 235 3.37 3.44 -8.09
C ASP A 235 2.50 2.53 -7.22
N ILE A 236 1.20 2.83 -7.10
CA ILE A 236 0.25 1.99 -6.35
C ILE A 236 0.12 0.61 -7.03
N GLU A 237 -0.04 0.56 -8.36
CA GLU A 237 -0.11 -0.69 -9.12
C GLU A 237 1.12 -1.57 -8.89
N LEU A 238 2.32 -0.97 -8.94
CA LEU A 238 3.57 -1.69 -8.67
C LEU A 238 3.61 -2.23 -7.23
N LYS A 239 3.16 -1.45 -6.24
CA LYS A 239 3.06 -1.89 -4.83
C LYS A 239 2.09 -3.06 -4.66
N LEU A 240 0.92 -3.02 -5.30
CA LEU A 240 -0.06 -4.11 -5.25
C LEU A 240 0.50 -5.37 -5.91
N LEU A 241 1.19 -5.24 -7.04
CA LEU A 241 1.79 -6.37 -7.74
C LEU A 241 2.91 -7.02 -6.90
N LEU A 242 3.76 -6.22 -6.25
CA LEU A 242 4.78 -6.73 -5.33
C LEU A 242 4.17 -7.49 -4.14
N LEU A 243 3.07 -6.98 -3.59
CA LEU A 243 2.32 -7.67 -2.53
C LEU A 243 1.78 -9.02 -3.03
N GLU A 244 1.17 -9.05 -4.21
CA GLU A 244 0.66 -10.30 -4.78
C GLU A 244 1.78 -11.31 -5.05
N ASP A 245 2.90 -10.90 -5.63
CA ASP A 245 4.05 -11.78 -5.89
C ASP A 245 4.60 -12.40 -4.59
N LYS A 246 4.81 -11.57 -3.55
CA LYS A 246 5.24 -12.06 -2.23
C LYS A 246 4.23 -13.02 -1.60
N TRP A 247 2.94 -12.74 -1.75
CA TRP A 247 1.89 -13.60 -1.22
C TRP A 247 1.86 -14.97 -1.91
N HIS A 248 2.03 -15.02 -3.24
CA HIS A 248 2.17 -16.27 -3.99
C HIS A 248 3.40 -17.05 -3.55
N LYS A 249 4.55 -16.38 -3.42
CA LYS A 249 5.78 -17.01 -2.94
C LYS A 249 5.61 -17.62 -1.54
N LEU A 250 4.92 -16.93 -0.63
CA LEU A 250 4.59 -17.49 0.69
C LEU A 250 3.78 -18.78 0.55
N LYS A 251 2.71 -18.77 -0.25
CA LYS A 251 1.88 -19.96 -0.49
C LYS A 251 2.70 -21.12 -1.05
N ASP A 252 3.57 -20.87 -2.01
CA ASP A 252 4.43 -21.89 -2.61
C ASP A 252 5.41 -22.49 -1.58
N ILE A 253 6.02 -21.65 -0.75
CA ILE A 253 6.91 -22.10 0.35
C ILE A 253 6.16 -23.00 1.32
N LEU A 254 4.95 -22.60 1.73
CA LEU A 254 4.12 -23.39 2.65
C LEU A 254 3.73 -24.75 2.05
N VAL A 255 3.30 -24.78 0.79
CA VAL A 255 2.93 -26.03 0.10
C VAL A 255 4.14 -26.95 -0.04
N ALA A 256 5.28 -26.42 -0.47
CA ALA A 256 6.52 -27.18 -0.63
C ALA A 256 6.99 -27.76 0.72
N ARG A 257 6.96 -26.95 1.78
CA ARG A 257 7.34 -27.39 3.13
C ARG A 257 6.37 -28.45 3.64
N GLN A 258 5.06 -28.27 3.43
CA GLN A 258 4.05 -29.22 3.87
C GLN A 258 4.26 -30.58 3.20
N HIS A 259 4.51 -30.59 1.90
CA HIS A 259 4.82 -31.82 1.17
C HIS A 259 6.06 -32.52 1.73
N LYS A 260 7.14 -31.77 1.97
CA LYS A 260 8.41 -32.30 2.50
C LYS A 260 8.27 -32.90 3.90
N LEU A 261 7.50 -32.25 4.79
CA LEU A 261 7.20 -32.79 6.11
C LEU A 261 6.32 -34.05 6.03
N GLN A 262 5.32 -34.09 5.13
CA GLN A 262 4.49 -35.27 4.93
C GLN A 262 5.29 -36.48 4.47
N GLU A 263 6.18 -36.28 3.50
CA GLU A 263 7.09 -37.31 3.01
C GLU A 263 7.98 -37.81 4.16
N THR A 264 8.59 -36.89 4.92
CA THR A 264 9.42 -37.24 6.08
C THR A 264 8.68 -38.10 7.12
N VAL A 265 7.46 -37.69 7.50
CA VAL A 265 6.64 -38.43 8.47
C VAL A 265 6.29 -39.82 7.93
N SER A 266 6.04 -39.95 6.62
CA SER A 266 5.77 -41.26 6.00
C SER A 266 6.99 -42.19 6.07
N VAL A 267 8.20 -41.67 5.80
CA VAL A 267 9.46 -42.42 5.89
C VAL A 267 9.76 -42.82 7.34
N ARG A 268 9.55 -41.91 8.32
CA ARG A 268 9.68 -42.21 9.77
C ARG A 268 8.71 -43.33 10.19
N ARG A 269 7.45 -43.28 9.74
CA ARG A 269 6.45 -44.33 10.02
C ARG A 269 6.86 -45.68 9.44
N GLN A 270 7.31 -45.71 8.19
CA GLN A 270 7.75 -46.94 7.53
C GLN A 270 8.97 -47.54 8.24
N LEU A 271 9.96 -46.71 8.59
CA LEU A 271 11.13 -47.17 9.33
C LEU A 271 10.72 -47.82 10.65
N LYS A 272 9.82 -47.19 11.42
CA LYS A 272 9.36 -47.72 12.71
C LYS A 272 8.71 -49.11 12.57
N ILE A 273 7.90 -49.31 11.54
CA ILE A 273 7.24 -50.60 11.26
C ILE A 273 8.29 -51.64 10.87
N ASN A 274 9.15 -51.34 9.90
CA ASN A 274 10.15 -52.28 9.40
C ASN A 274 11.15 -52.66 10.50
N LEU A 275 11.61 -51.69 11.29
CA LEU A 275 12.53 -51.92 12.40
C LEU A 275 11.89 -52.78 13.49
N LYS A 276 10.59 -52.61 13.79
CA LYS A 276 9.86 -53.46 14.74
C LYS A 276 9.80 -54.91 14.24
N ASN A 277 9.38 -55.12 13.00
CA ASN A 277 9.24 -56.46 12.42
C ASN A 277 10.59 -57.18 12.36
N LEU A 278 11.63 -56.48 11.90
CA LEU A 278 12.97 -57.03 11.77
C LEU A 278 13.60 -57.36 13.13
N ASN A 279 13.37 -56.53 14.17
CA ASN A 279 13.86 -56.82 15.52
C ASN A 279 13.18 -58.05 16.13
N LEU A 280 11.88 -58.22 15.92
CA LEU A 280 11.15 -59.42 16.37
C LEU A 280 11.70 -60.67 15.71
N TRP A 281 11.93 -60.62 14.39
CA TRP A 281 12.54 -61.72 13.64
C TRP A 281 13.97 -62.01 14.09
N LEU A 282 14.83 -60.99 14.23
CA LEU A 282 16.20 -61.17 14.71
C LEU A 282 16.24 -61.82 16.09
N SER A 283 15.38 -61.39 17.02
CA SER A 283 15.30 -61.99 18.36
C SER A 283 14.82 -63.44 18.31
N PHE A 284 13.87 -63.78 17.42
CA PHE A 284 13.45 -65.16 17.21
C PHE A 284 14.60 -66.03 16.67
N VAL A 285 15.34 -65.55 15.67
CA VAL A 285 16.48 -66.26 15.09
C VAL A 285 17.62 -66.41 16.11
N GLU A 286 17.97 -65.35 16.84
CA GLU A 286 19.00 -65.38 17.90
C GLU A 286 18.63 -66.38 19.01
N ASN A 287 17.35 -66.43 19.41
CA ASN A 287 16.86 -67.41 20.38
C ASN A 287 16.90 -68.84 19.83
N GLN A 288 16.42 -69.07 18.60
CA GLN A 288 16.52 -70.39 17.97
C GLN A 288 17.99 -70.83 17.85
N GLN A 289 18.90 -69.91 17.59
CA GLN A 289 20.33 -70.20 17.57
C GLN A 289 20.86 -70.54 18.98
N THR A 290 20.46 -69.81 20.02
CA THR A 290 20.93 -70.02 21.40
C THR A 290 20.33 -71.27 22.07
N THR A 291 19.07 -71.60 21.76
CA THR A 291 18.38 -72.79 22.30
C THR A 291 18.86 -74.08 21.64
N ARG A 292 19.27 -74.04 20.36
CA ARG A 292 19.80 -75.22 19.65
C ARG A 292 21.20 -75.66 20.12
N THR A 293 21.85 -74.94 21.04
CA THR A 293 23.22 -75.26 21.50
C THR A 293 23.31 -76.36 22.58
N SER A 294 22.20 -76.87 23.13
CA SER A 294 22.22 -78.02 24.04
C SER A 294 22.30 -79.35 23.26
N PHE A 295 23.49 -79.65 22.73
CA PHE A 295 23.81 -80.90 22.05
C PHE A 295 24.53 -81.86 23.00
N ILE A 296 23.77 -82.71 23.70
CA ILE A 296 24.35 -83.86 24.40
C ILE A 296 23.46 -85.08 24.12
N LYS A 297 23.86 -85.86 23.09
CA LYS A 297 23.27 -87.11 22.53
C LYS A 297 22.01 -86.96 21.64
N CYS A 298 22.21 -86.90 20.31
CA CYS A 298 21.19 -87.06 19.27
C CYS A 298 21.49 -88.33 18.43
N GLY A 299 20.47 -89.09 18.05
CA GLY A 299 20.58 -90.17 17.05
C GLY A 299 20.65 -89.64 15.60
N LEU A 300 21.04 -90.49 14.65
CA LEU A 300 21.23 -90.15 13.21
C LEU A 300 20.00 -89.48 12.58
N ASP A 301 18.79 -89.98 12.82
CA ASP A 301 17.54 -89.37 12.30
C ASP A 301 17.29 -87.96 12.84
N GLN A 302 17.68 -87.70 14.09
CA GLN A 302 17.54 -86.38 14.71
C GLN A 302 18.61 -85.40 14.20
N SER A 303 19.76 -85.91 13.74
CA SER A 303 20.78 -85.07 13.10
C SER A 303 20.40 -84.64 11.67
N GLU A 304 19.79 -85.52 10.87
CA GLU A 304 19.33 -85.16 9.52
C GLU A 304 18.16 -84.16 9.59
N LYS A 305 17.21 -84.37 10.50
CA LYS A 305 16.12 -83.43 10.73
C LYS A 305 16.62 -82.05 11.17
N LYS A 306 17.58 -82.01 12.10
CA LYS A 306 18.20 -80.74 12.55
C LYS A 306 19.04 -80.07 11.46
N PHE A 307 19.61 -80.82 10.53
CA PHE A 307 20.30 -80.28 9.37
C PHE A 307 19.32 -79.60 8.40
N LYS A 308 18.21 -80.25 8.06
CA LYS A 308 17.12 -79.64 7.26
C LYS A 308 16.58 -78.37 7.92
N GLU A 309 16.29 -78.41 9.22
CA GLU A 309 15.87 -77.25 10.02
C GLU A 309 16.92 -76.12 10.08
N SER A 310 18.20 -76.42 9.83
CA SER A 310 19.27 -75.41 9.74
C SER A 310 19.41 -74.83 8.33
N GLN A 311 19.11 -75.63 7.30
CA GLN A 311 19.10 -75.19 5.91
C GLN A 311 17.89 -74.28 5.62
N GLU A 312 16.71 -74.62 6.17
CA GLU A 312 15.51 -73.77 6.10
C GLU A 312 15.74 -72.42 6.79
N LEU A 313 16.40 -72.41 7.95
CA LEU A 313 16.78 -71.18 8.65
C LEU A 313 17.74 -70.32 7.81
N GLN A 314 18.64 -70.94 7.04
CA GLN A 314 19.56 -70.21 6.17
C GLN A 314 18.84 -69.54 5.00
N LEU A 315 17.87 -70.22 4.39
CA LEU A 315 17.03 -69.64 3.34
C LEU A 315 16.18 -68.48 3.90
N ASP A 316 15.62 -68.63 5.10
CA ASP A 316 14.88 -67.57 5.79
C ASP A 316 15.76 -66.34 6.07
N ILE A 317 17.01 -66.55 6.50
CA ILE A 317 18.00 -65.46 6.66
C ILE A 317 18.26 -64.78 5.32
N GLN A 318 18.47 -65.53 4.23
CA GLN A 318 18.72 -64.94 2.91
C GLN A 318 17.55 -64.07 2.45
N HIS A 319 16.31 -64.50 2.68
CA HIS A 319 15.12 -63.73 2.33
C HIS A 319 15.07 -62.37 3.05
N HIS A 320 15.39 -62.34 4.35
CA HIS A 320 15.38 -61.13 5.17
C HIS A 320 16.55 -60.15 4.87
N SER A 321 17.50 -60.51 3.99
CA SER A 321 18.56 -59.58 3.56
C SER A 321 18.01 -58.32 2.87
N THR A 322 16.90 -58.46 2.14
CA THR A 322 16.21 -57.35 1.47
C THR A 322 15.55 -56.41 2.48
N ASP A 323 14.94 -56.97 3.53
CA ASP A 323 14.34 -56.20 4.64
C ASP A 323 15.39 -55.40 5.40
N VAL A 324 16.55 -56.02 5.71
CA VAL A 324 17.69 -55.33 6.33
C VAL A 324 18.17 -54.19 5.45
N SER A 325 18.36 -54.43 4.15
CA SER A 325 18.76 -53.39 3.18
C SER A 325 17.75 -52.24 3.14
N SER A 326 16.44 -52.55 3.15
CA SER A 326 15.37 -51.54 3.16
C SER A 326 15.44 -50.64 4.39
N VAL A 327 15.67 -51.21 5.59
CA VAL A 327 15.78 -50.46 6.84
C VAL A 327 17.02 -49.58 6.84
N LEU A 328 18.16 -50.10 6.38
CA LEU A 328 19.39 -49.31 6.25
C LEU A 328 19.21 -48.15 5.25
N ASN A 329 18.54 -48.39 4.13
CA ASN A 329 18.24 -47.34 3.16
C ASN A 329 17.32 -46.27 3.76
N LEU A 330 16.26 -46.64 4.49
CA LEU A 330 15.40 -45.68 5.19
C LEU A 330 16.18 -44.87 6.25
N CYS A 331 17.05 -45.51 7.04
CA CYS A 331 17.92 -44.82 7.99
C CYS A 331 18.85 -43.83 7.29
N THR A 332 19.50 -44.21 6.19
CA THR A 332 20.41 -43.31 5.45
C THR A 332 19.69 -42.12 4.82
N VAL A 333 18.49 -42.32 4.28
CA VAL A 333 17.64 -41.23 3.76
C VAL A 333 17.28 -40.26 4.89
N LEU A 334 16.84 -40.75 6.03
CA LEU A 334 16.48 -39.91 7.17
C LEU A 334 17.71 -39.15 7.74
N LEU A 335 18.88 -39.78 7.80
CA LEU A 335 20.13 -39.16 8.28
C LEU A 335 20.71 -38.12 7.31
N ARG A 336 20.43 -38.23 6.01
CA ARG A 336 20.87 -37.25 4.98
C ARG A 336 19.98 -36.02 4.92
N ASN A 337 18.75 -36.11 5.39
CA ASN A 337 17.82 -34.99 5.35
C ASN A 337 17.93 -34.16 6.66
N PRO A 338 18.38 -32.90 6.58
CA PRO A 338 18.51 -32.03 7.76
C PRO A 338 17.18 -31.75 8.46
N ASP A 339 16.05 -31.94 7.77
CA ASP A 339 14.69 -31.64 8.24
C ASP A 339 14.09 -32.76 9.13
N VAL A 340 14.79 -33.88 9.30
CA VAL A 340 14.22 -35.13 9.81
C VAL A 340 14.61 -35.44 11.26
N CYS A 341 15.85 -35.12 11.62
CA CYS A 341 16.34 -35.22 12.99
C CYS A 341 16.25 -33.83 13.62
N SER A 342 15.05 -33.46 14.07
CA SER A 342 14.80 -32.15 14.67
C SER A 342 15.65 -31.90 15.91
N THR A 343 16.17 -32.98 16.53
CA THR A 343 17.15 -32.90 17.61
C THR A 343 18.41 -33.69 17.27
N LYS A 344 19.56 -33.15 17.69
CA LYS A 344 20.87 -33.85 17.58
C LYS A 344 20.85 -35.21 18.27
N THR A 345 20.02 -35.37 19.30
CA THR A 345 19.79 -36.61 20.03
C THR A 345 19.05 -37.65 19.18
N GLU A 346 18.00 -37.30 18.44
CA GLU A 346 17.32 -38.21 17.50
C GLU A 346 18.25 -38.75 16.41
N CYS A 347 19.16 -37.91 15.90
CA CYS A 347 20.15 -38.34 14.92
C CYS A 347 21.12 -39.37 15.51
N ILE A 348 21.60 -39.12 16.73
CA ILE A 348 22.51 -40.03 17.43
C ILE A 348 21.81 -41.36 17.76
N THR A 349 20.56 -41.33 18.23
CA THR A 349 19.81 -42.55 18.55
C THR A 349 19.52 -43.37 17.29
N LEU A 350 19.15 -42.72 16.19
CA LEU A 350 18.95 -43.39 14.89
C LEU A 350 20.25 -44.01 14.36
N GLN A 351 21.37 -43.31 14.48
CA GLN A 351 22.67 -43.85 14.11
C GLN A 351 23.04 -45.07 14.97
N HIS A 352 22.75 -45.03 16.26
CA HIS A 352 23.01 -46.13 17.17
C HIS A 352 22.13 -47.36 16.87
N THR A 353 20.83 -47.16 16.62
CA THR A 353 19.93 -48.27 16.23
C THR A 353 20.35 -48.89 14.90
N MET A 354 20.76 -48.08 13.92
CA MET A 354 21.30 -48.56 12.65
C MET A 354 22.56 -49.41 12.86
N ASN A 355 23.52 -48.93 13.64
CA ASN A 355 24.77 -49.65 13.90
C ASN A 355 24.55 -50.95 14.67
N ASN A 356 23.63 -50.98 15.64
CA ASN A 356 23.29 -52.18 16.39
C ASN A 356 22.59 -53.22 15.50
N LEU A 357 21.72 -52.78 14.59
CA LEU A 357 21.08 -53.66 13.62
C LEU A 357 22.12 -54.36 12.74
N VAL A 358 23.07 -53.59 12.19
CA VAL A 358 24.16 -54.13 11.36
C VAL A 358 24.97 -55.17 12.14
N LYS A 359 25.33 -54.87 13.40
CA LYS A 359 26.09 -55.81 14.25
C LYS A 359 25.31 -57.11 14.51
N ARG A 360 24.03 -57.02 14.88
CA ARG A 360 23.18 -58.20 15.14
C ARG A 360 23.04 -59.06 13.88
N TRP A 361 22.76 -58.42 12.74
CA TRP A 361 22.67 -59.09 11.45
C TRP A 361 23.98 -59.82 11.09
N GLN A 362 25.11 -59.12 11.18
CA GLN A 362 26.43 -59.73 10.93
C GLN A 362 26.68 -60.93 11.85
N ASN A 363 26.31 -60.85 13.12
CA ASN A 363 26.44 -61.96 14.06
C ASN A 363 25.54 -63.16 13.69
N VAL A 364 24.28 -62.91 13.32
CA VAL A 364 23.36 -63.96 12.84
C VAL A 364 23.94 -64.68 11.62
N CYS A 365 24.49 -63.94 10.66
CA CYS A 365 25.14 -64.52 9.47
C CYS A 365 26.39 -65.33 9.83
N THR A 366 27.29 -64.80 10.66
CA THR A 366 28.54 -65.49 11.02
C THR A 366 28.29 -66.76 11.85
N VAL A 367 27.38 -66.72 12.83
CA VAL A 367 27.02 -67.88 13.65
C VAL A 367 26.37 -68.98 12.81
N THR A 368 25.51 -68.61 11.85
CA THR A 368 24.87 -69.57 10.93
C THR A 368 25.91 -70.25 10.04
N LEU A 369 26.82 -69.48 9.44
CA LEU A 369 27.93 -69.98 8.63
C LEU A 369 28.86 -70.93 9.41
N GLN A 370 29.23 -70.55 10.64
CA GLN A 370 30.08 -71.37 11.51
C GLN A 370 29.43 -72.71 11.85
N ARG A 371 28.10 -72.79 11.96
CA ARG A 371 27.38 -74.03 12.28
C ARG A 371 27.26 -74.97 11.09
N ILE A 372 27.01 -74.42 9.90
CA ILE A 372 27.02 -75.20 8.65
C ILE A 372 28.39 -75.84 8.46
N ASN A 373 29.48 -75.08 8.67
CA ASN A 373 30.85 -75.58 8.54
C ASN A 373 31.28 -76.58 9.63
N ARG A 374 30.60 -76.61 10.78
CA ARG A 374 30.84 -77.56 11.88
C ARG A 374 30.03 -78.86 11.76
N SER A 375 29.07 -78.94 10.84
CA SER A 375 28.34 -80.17 10.54
C SER A 375 29.17 -81.02 9.57
N PRO A 376 29.58 -82.26 9.90
CA PRO A 376 30.45 -83.02 9.03
C PRO A 376 29.68 -83.55 7.81
N ASN A 377 30.15 -83.14 6.63
CA ASN A 377 29.86 -83.66 5.28
C ASN A 377 28.41 -83.59 4.75
N MET A 378 28.15 -82.64 3.85
CA MET A 378 28.12 -82.90 2.39
C MET A 378 28.09 -81.56 1.64
N SER A 379 28.86 -81.52 0.57
CA SER A 379 29.28 -80.34 -0.21
C SER A 379 28.18 -79.48 -0.82
N SER A 380 28.20 -78.17 -0.55
CA SER A 380 28.10 -77.08 -1.56
C SER A 380 28.12 -75.74 -0.83
N THR A 381 29.17 -74.94 -1.04
CA THR A 381 29.36 -73.58 -0.52
C THR A 381 28.50 -72.57 -1.29
N PRO A 382 27.64 -71.77 -0.63
CA PRO A 382 27.13 -70.52 -1.20
C PRO A 382 27.93 -69.34 -0.65
N SER A 383 28.45 -68.51 -1.57
CA SER A 383 29.09 -67.23 -1.28
C SER A 383 28.09 -66.24 -0.67
N PHE A 384 28.38 -65.75 0.53
CA PHE A 384 27.66 -64.64 1.17
C PHE A 384 28.26 -63.31 0.71
N GLU A 385 27.51 -62.49 -0.01
CA GLU A 385 27.80 -61.07 -0.14
C GLU A 385 27.26 -60.33 1.09
N THR A 386 28.16 -59.74 1.87
CA THR A 386 27.80 -58.90 3.02
C THR A 386 27.56 -57.48 2.50
N PRO A 387 26.44 -56.81 2.84
CA PRO A 387 26.25 -55.41 2.48
C PRO A 387 27.32 -54.56 3.20
N ALA A 388 28.13 -53.83 2.45
CA ALA A 388 29.19 -52.99 2.99
C ALA A 388 28.62 -51.87 3.89
N SER A 389 29.20 -51.72 5.08
CA SER A 389 28.89 -50.65 6.03
C SER A 389 29.61 -49.34 5.63
N PRO A 390 28.92 -48.18 5.58
CA PRO A 390 29.58 -46.93 5.25
C PRO A 390 30.08 -46.22 6.52
N ASN A 391 31.41 -46.20 6.75
CA ASN A 391 32.21 -45.00 7.10
C ASN A 391 33.49 -45.31 7.89
N ARG A 392 34.65 -45.04 7.28
CA ARG A 392 35.58 -43.93 7.59
C ARG A 392 36.92 -44.18 6.89
N GLU A 393 37.32 -43.28 5.99
CA GLU A 393 38.63 -42.61 6.08
C GLU A 393 38.71 -41.41 5.12
N ALA A 394 39.35 -40.37 5.61
CA ALA A 394 39.64 -39.13 4.90
C ALA A 394 41.04 -39.24 4.27
N GLY A 395 41.21 -38.66 3.08
CA GLY A 395 42.50 -38.10 2.67
C GLY A 395 43.10 -38.66 1.37
N ARG A 396 43.05 -37.79 0.35
CA ARG A 396 43.95 -37.63 -0.80
C ARG A 396 43.83 -38.59 -1.99
N ASP A 397 43.31 -37.98 -3.06
CA ASP A 397 43.77 -38.01 -4.45
C ASP A 397 44.33 -39.32 -5.00
N SER A 398 43.52 -39.95 -5.86
CA SER A 398 43.94 -40.33 -7.22
C SER A 398 42.70 -40.62 -8.07
N ARG A 399 42.55 -39.87 -9.16
CA ARG A 399 41.49 -40.07 -10.17
C ARG A 399 41.97 -41.10 -11.18
N ASP A 400 41.35 -42.26 -11.15
CA ASP A 400 41.05 -43.11 -12.30
C ASP A 400 39.66 -43.71 -11.97
N GLY A 401 38.67 -43.68 -12.86
CA GLY A 401 38.68 -44.47 -14.08
C GLY A 401 37.87 -45.74 -13.83
N GLN A 402 36.64 -45.74 -14.37
CA GLN A 402 35.77 -46.91 -14.62
C GLN A 402 35.01 -47.57 -13.45
N ALA A 403 33.74 -47.15 -13.30
CA ALA A 403 32.59 -48.04 -13.10
C ALA A 403 31.26 -47.31 -13.42
N SER A 404 31.19 -46.66 -14.59
CA SER A 404 29.94 -46.28 -15.28
C SER A 404 29.67 -47.40 -16.29
N ALA A 405 28.65 -48.22 -16.05
CA ALA A 405 28.18 -49.19 -17.04
C ALA A 405 26.80 -49.81 -16.78
N ARG A 406 26.20 -49.70 -15.58
CA ARG A 406 24.97 -50.46 -15.28
C ARG A 406 23.80 -49.69 -14.66
N GLN A 407 23.90 -48.38 -14.50
CA GLN A 407 22.75 -47.53 -14.10
C GLN A 407 22.36 -46.47 -15.16
N ASP A 408 23.08 -46.47 -16.30
CA ASP A 408 22.91 -45.47 -17.37
C ASP A 408 21.97 -45.94 -18.50
N PHE A 409 21.63 -47.22 -18.59
CA PHE A 409 20.84 -47.74 -19.73
C PHE A 409 19.32 -47.45 -19.61
N GLU A 410 18.78 -47.31 -18.40
CA GLU A 410 17.34 -47.10 -18.18
C GLU A 410 16.95 -45.63 -17.99
N LYS A 411 17.92 -44.78 -17.59
CA LYS A 411 17.76 -43.32 -17.56
C LYS A 411 18.04 -42.67 -18.93
N SER A 412 18.97 -43.22 -19.73
CA SER A 412 19.22 -42.69 -21.09
C SER A 412 17.99 -42.84 -21.97
N SER A 413 17.30 -43.99 -21.95
CA SER A 413 16.12 -44.20 -22.81
C SER A 413 14.99 -43.18 -22.58
N ARG A 414 14.74 -42.78 -21.33
CA ARG A 414 13.70 -41.78 -21.00
C ARG A 414 14.14 -40.34 -21.27
N ILE A 415 15.43 -40.04 -21.07
CA ILE A 415 16.00 -38.73 -21.38
C ILE A 415 16.07 -38.56 -22.91
N ASP A 416 16.42 -39.59 -23.66
CA ASP A 416 16.46 -39.57 -25.12
C ASP A 416 15.05 -39.40 -25.71
N ILE A 417 14.01 -40.04 -25.15
CA ILE A 417 12.61 -39.82 -25.58
C ILE A 417 12.13 -38.39 -25.28
N LEU A 418 12.45 -37.84 -24.11
CA LEU A 418 12.06 -36.47 -23.72
C LEU A 418 12.86 -35.41 -24.49
N LEU A 419 14.14 -35.63 -24.75
CA LEU A 419 14.97 -34.78 -25.60
C LEU A 419 14.49 -34.84 -27.05
N HIS A 420 14.14 -36.01 -27.57
CA HIS A 420 13.59 -36.13 -28.93
C HIS A 420 12.22 -35.47 -29.06
N GLN A 421 11.42 -35.43 -27.98
CA GLN A 421 10.12 -34.75 -27.92
C GLN A 421 10.25 -33.22 -27.76
N GLN A 422 11.29 -32.73 -27.06
CA GLN A 422 11.61 -31.31 -26.98
C GLN A 422 12.33 -30.76 -28.22
N VAL A 423 13.23 -31.54 -28.84
CA VAL A 423 13.86 -31.18 -30.13
C VAL A 423 12.81 -31.08 -31.23
N LYS A 424 11.81 -31.98 -31.25
CA LYS A 424 10.71 -31.92 -32.23
C LYS A 424 9.76 -30.72 -32.01
N SER A 425 9.65 -30.19 -30.78
CA SER A 425 8.89 -28.95 -30.52
C SER A 425 9.72 -27.69 -30.79
N LEU A 426 11.04 -27.78 -30.66
CA LEU A 426 11.98 -26.72 -31.06
C LEU A 426 12.06 -26.59 -32.58
N ASP A 427 12.10 -27.69 -33.34
CA ASP A 427 12.05 -27.68 -34.81
C ASP A 427 10.72 -27.10 -35.33
N ASP A 428 9.60 -27.37 -34.64
CA ASP A 428 8.29 -26.79 -34.99
C ASP A 428 8.23 -25.28 -34.69
N CYS A 429 8.95 -24.82 -33.65
CA CYS A 429 9.14 -23.41 -33.37
C CYS A 429 10.04 -22.72 -34.39
N ASP A 430 11.13 -23.35 -34.82
CA ASP A 430 12.07 -22.79 -35.80
C ASP A 430 11.45 -22.69 -37.20
N VAL A 431 10.61 -23.66 -37.59
CA VAL A 431 9.80 -23.60 -38.82
C VAL A 431 8.73 -22.49 -38.73
N LYS A 432 8.17 -22.23 -37.56
CA LYS A 432 7.23 -21.11 -37.35
C LYS A 432 7.94 -19.76 -37.34
N LEU A 433 9.17 -19.69 -36.83
CA LEU A 433 9.99 -18.47 -36.78
C LEU A 433 10.48 -18.09 -38.17
N THR A 434 10.97 -19.05 -38.96
CA THR A 434 11.35 -18.84 -40.37
C THR A 434 10.16 -18.49 -41.27
N ARG A 435 8.94 -19.00 -40.97
CA ARG A 435 7.69 -18.56 -41.62
C ARG A 435 7.29 -17.12 -41.25
N LEU A 436 7.57 -16.68 -40.02
CA LEU A 436 7.34 -15.30 -39.59
C LEU A 436 8.38 -14.33 -40.16
N GLU A 437 9.65 -14.73 -40.23
CA GLU A 437 10.73 -13.93 -40.83
C GLU A 437 10.57 -13.80 -42.34
N SER A 438 10.14 -14.85 -43.05
CA SER A 438 9.78 -14.75 -44.47
C SER A 438 8.52 -13.90 -44.71
N ALA A 439 7.54 -13.92 -43.81
CA ALA A 439 6.37 -13.03 -43.87
C ALA A 439 6.70 -11.56 -43.53
N LEU A 440 7.71 -11.31 -42.70
CA LEU A 440 8.23 -9.98 -42.37
C LEU A 440 9.12 -9.42 -43.49
N SER A 441 9.95 -10.27 -44.11
CA SER A 441 10.77 -9.88 -45.26
C SER A 441 9.93 -9.60 -46.51
N ALA A 442 8.79 -10.28 -46.68
CA ALA A 442 7.84 -10.02 -47.78
C ALA A 442 7.03 -8.71 -47.62
N LYS A 443 7.18 -8.00 -46.49
CA LYS A 443 6.49 -6.73 -46.20
C LYS A 443 7.43 -5.52 -46.09
N GLY A 444 8.73 -5.72 -46.35
CA GLY A 444 9.80 -4.75 -46.17
C GLY A 444 10.31 -4.05 -47.42
N ASP A 445 9.68 -4.22 -48.58
CA ASP A 445 9.99 -3.45 -49.78
C ASP A 445 8.85 -2.49 -50.10
N ILE A 446 8.95 -1.24 -49.61
CA ILE A 446 8.58 0.00 -50.30
C ILE A 446 9.24 1.17 -49.55
N GLN A 447 10.18 1.81 -50.27
CA GLN A 447 10.71 3.18 -50.16
C GLN A 447 11.73 3.56 -49.06
N GLN A 448 12.99 3.51 -49.51
CA GLN A 448 14.03 4.51 -49.25
C GLN A 448 13.58 5.94 -49.61
N LYS A 449 13.91 6.93 -48.76
CA LYS A 449 14.75 8.08 -49.16
C LYS A 449 15.28 8.87 -47.94
N GLN A 450 16.44 9.46 -48.16
CA GLN A 450 17.47 9.90 -47.20
C GLN A 450 17.45 11.47 -47.07
N PRO A 451 18.45 12.15 -46.46
CA PRO A 451 18.29 12.97 -45.25
C PRO A 451 18.50 14.48 -45.45
N LEU A 452 18.30 15.31 -44.41
CA LEU A 452 18.99 16.60 -44.30
C LEU A 452 19.21 17.04 -42.84
N SER A 453 20.35 17.69 -42.67
CA SER A 453 21.15 17.93 -41.47
C SER A 453 20.75 19.15 -40.63
N GLY A 454 21.08 19.08 -39.34
CA GLY A 454 21.84 20.12 -38.62
C GLY A 454 21.05 21.27 -37.99
N VAL A 455 21.28 21.48 -36.68
CA VAL A 455 21.95 22.66 -36.09
C VAL A 455 21.62 22.79 -34.58
N LEU A 456 22.71 22.79 -33.80
CA LEU A 456 23.03 23.40 -32.49
C LEU A 456 22.18 23.22 -31.20
N PHE A 457 22.89 22.70 -30.19
CA PHE A 457 22.80 22.90 -28.72
C PHE A 457 22.95 24.38 -28.30
N PRO A 458 22.57 24.83 -27.06
CA PRO A 458 23.08 24.35 -25.75
C PRO A 458 22.05 24.26 -24.59
N ALA A 459 22.10 23.21 -23.76
CA ALA A 459 22.84 23.15 -22.49
C ALA A 459 22.56 24.32 -21.53
N LEU A 460 21.65 24.11 -20.57
CA LEU A 460 21.62 24.87 -19.31
C LEU A 460 21.91 23.94 -18.13
N HIS A 461 22.97 24.33 -17.46
CA HIS A 461 23.64 23.71 -16.34
C HIS A 461 23.02 24.31 -15.07
N ILE A 462 22.26 23.54 -14.28
CA ILE A 462 22.02 23.91 -12.87
C ILE A 462 22.45 22.74 -12.01
N ARG A 463 23.64 22.97 -11.45
CA ARG A 463 24.26 22.28 -10.35
C ARG A 463 23.52 22.71 -9.08
N ASN A 464 22.99 21.78 -8.30
CA ASN A 464 23.04 21.95 -6.85
C ASN A 464 23.30 20.60 -6.18
N GLN A 465 24.36 20.63 -5.39
CA GLN A 465 24.85 19.57 -4.54
C GLN A 465 23.92 19.43 -3.34
N GLU A 466 23.55 18.20 -3.01
CA GLU A 466 23.48 17.75 -1.63
C GLU A 466 23.82 16.26 -1.62
N LYS A 467 25.11 15.98 -1.40
CA LYS A 467 25.58 14.70 -0.90
C LYS A 467 25.71 14.87 0.61
N ASN A 468 25.02 14.04 1.37
CA ASN A 468 25.61 13.39 2.53
C ASN A 468 24.99 12.00 2.68
N ASN A 469 25.87 11.05 2.93
CA ASN A 469 25.72 9.60 2.79
C ASN A 469 24.81 9.00 3.87
N LEU A 470 24.12 7.91 3.53
CA LEU A 470 24.01 6.73 4.39
C LEU A 470 23.85 5.49 3.48
N ASP A 471 24.69 4.49 3.72
CA ASP A 471 24.84 3.27 2.93
C ASP A 471 23.59 2.38 2.94
N THR A 472 23.17 1.89 1.77
CA THR A 472 22.32 0.68 1.63
C THR A 472 22.38 0.14 0.19
N GLU A 473 23.46 -0.59 -0.13
CA GLU A 473 23.61 -1.35 -1.39
C GLU A 473 23.18 -2.83 -1.25
N PRO A 474 21.87 -3.11 -1.10
CA PRO A 474 21.36 -4.32 -1.76
C PRO A 474 20.11 -4.09 -2.62
N GLU A 475 19.36 -3.00 -2.41
CA GLU A 475 18.03 -2.82 -3.02
C GLU A 475 18.04 -2.36 -4.48
N ARG A 476 19.09 -1.66 -4.93
CA ARG A 476 19.21 -1.23 -6.34
C ARG A 476 19.47 -2.38 -7.30
N SER A 477 20.14 -3.44 -6.86
CA SER A 477 20.47 -4.59 -7.73
C SER A 477 19.22 -5.45 -8.04
N VAL A 478 18.31 -5.57 -7.07
CA VAL A 478 17.05 -6.31 -7.22
C VAL A 478 16.10 -5.54 -8.15
N MET A 479 15.98 -4.22 -7.98
CA MET A 479 15.18 -3.36 -8.85
C MET A 479 15.69 -3.33 -10.29
N ALA A 480 17.01 -3.30 -10.52
CA ALA A 480 17.59 -3.36 -11.86
C ALA A 480 17.32 -4.70 -12.57
N SER A 481 17.29 -5.82 -11.83
CA SER A 481 16.92 -7.13 -12.37
C SER A 481 15.42 -7.23 -12.72
N TYR A 482 14.57 -6.53 -11.97
CA TYR A 482 13.12 -6.48 -12.16
C TYR A 482 12.74 -5.68 -13.42
N TYR A 483 13.34 -4.50 -13.63
CA TYR A 483 13.13 -3.71 -14.85
C TYR A 483 13.61 -4.43 -16.13
N LYS A 484 14.65 -5.27 -16.03
CA LYS A 484 15.18 -6.02 -17.17
C LYS A 484 14.24 -7.14 -17.64
N LYS A 485 13.36 -7.64 -16.77
CA LYS A 485 12.36 -8.68 -17.09
C LYS A 485 11.07 -8.09 -17.70
N HIS A 486 10.77 -6.81 -17.48
CA HIS A 486 9.55 -6.13 -17.97
C HIS A 486 9.73 -5.27 -19.23
N ALA A 487 10.94 -5.21 -19.82
CA ALA A 487 11.19 -4.53 -21.09
C ALA A 487 10.41 -5.12 -22.29
N GLY A 488 9.89 -6.35 -22.18
CA GLY A 488 9.01 -6.95 -23.19
C GLY A 488 7.60 -6.35 -23.23
N HIS A 489 7.10 -5.81 -22.11
CA HIS A 489 5.75 -5.23 -22.02
C HIS A 489 5.70 -3.77 -22.53
N THR A 490 6.78 -3.00 -22.35
CA THR A 490 6.90 -1.64 -22.91
C THR A 490 6.98 -1.66 -24.44
N ALA A 491 7.56 -2.70 -25.05
CA ALA A 491 7.56 -2.85 -26.52
C ALA A 491 6.16 -3.14 -27.10
N LEU A 492 5.30 -3.86 -26.37
CA LEU A 492 3.91 -4.09 -26.75
C LEU A 492 3.04 -2.84 -26.51
N PHE A 493 3.24 -2.16 -25.40
CA PHE A 493 2.56 -0.90 -25.08
C PHE A 493 2.87 0.21 -26.10
N MET A 494 4.13 0.35 -26.51
CA MET A 494 4.52 1.32 -27.55
C MET A 494 3.99 0.97 -28.95
N ARG A 495 3.71 -0.31 -29.23
CA ARG A 495 3.03 -0.75 -30.46
C ARG A 495 1.54 -0.39 -30.44
N VAL A 496 0.88 -0.54 -29.29
CA VAL A 496 -0.53 -0.16 -29.10
C VAL A 496 -0.69 1.36 -29.20
N ILE A 497 0.21 2.14 -28.58
CA ILE A 497 0.22 3.61 -28.68
C ILE A 497 0.45 4.07 -30.13
N ARG A 498 1.40 3.47 -30.86
CA ARG A 498 1.63 3.80 -32.27
C ARG A 498 0.43 3.50 -33.17
N ALA A 499 -0.37 2.48 -32.84
CA ALA A 499 -1.58 2.15 -33.58
C ALA A 499 -2.77 3.06 -33.20
N ALA A 500 -2.85 3.51 -31.96
CA ALA A 500 -3.96 4.34 -31.47
C ALA A 500 -3.80 5.84 -31.77
N LEU A 501 -2.57 6.35 -31.83
CA LEU A 501 -2.27 7.76 -32.12
C LEU A 501 -2.92 8.30 -33.42
N PRO A 502 -2.89 7.60 -34.57
CA PRO A 502 -3.57 8.07 -35.78
C PRO A 502 -5.10 8.09 -35.64
N LEU A 503 -5.69 7.21 -34.82
CA LEU A 503 -7.13 7.20 -34.55
C LEU A 503 -7.53 8.41 -33.68
N TYR A 504 -6.75 8.75 -32.65
CA TYR A 504 -7.00 9.95 -31.84
C TYR A 504 -6.86 11.24 -32.65
N LEU A 505 -5.87 11.32 -33.55
CA LEU A 505 -5.71 12.45 -34.48
C LEU A 505 -6.89 12.57 -35.46
N LEU A 506 -7.41 11.45 -35.97
CA LEU A 506 -8.59 11.43 -36.81
C LEU A 506 -9.84 11.94 -36.05
N PHE A 507 -10.04 11.48 -34.81
CA PHE A 507 -11.15 11.94 -33.97
C PHE A 507 -11.04 13.43 -33.64
N LEU A 508 -9.84 13.91 -33.33
CA LEU A 508 -9.61 15.33 -33.06
C LEU A 508 -9.87 16.19 -34.29
N LEU A 509 -9.49 15.72 -35.48
CA LEU A 509 -9.77 16.39 -36.76
C LEU A 509 -11.27 16.42 -37.08
N LEU A 510 -12.00 15.33 -36.82
CA LEU A 510 -13.46 15.28 -36.95
C LEU A 510 -14.16 16.25 -35.98
N LEU A 511 -13.68 16.35 -34.74
CA LEU A 511 -14.22 17.25 -33.72
C LEU A 511 -13.96 18.71 -34.11
N LEU A 512 -12.78 19.02 -34.64
CA LEU A 512 -12.43 20.35 -35.13
C LEU A 512 -13.25 20.71 -36.38
N LEU A 513 -13.53 19.75 -37.27
CA LEU A 513 -14.43 19.92 -38.41
C LEU A 513 -15.88 20.18 -37.94
N PHE A 514 -16.31 19.50 -36.86
CA PHE A 514 -17.62 19.72 -36.23
C PHE A 514 -17.73 21.12 -35.60
N CYS A 515 -16.64 21.64 -35.03
CA CYS A 515 -16.58 23.00 -34.50
C CYS A 515 -16.52 24.09 -35.58
N LEU A 516 -16.17 23.75 -36.83
CA LEU A 516 -16.12 24.67 -37.97
C LEU A 516 -17.45 24.71 -38.76
N LEU A 517 -18.41 23.83 -38.45
CA LEU A 517 -19.78 23.96 -38.93
C LEU A 517 -20.42 25.16 -38.21
N PRO A 518 -20.88 26.21 -38.92
CA PRO A 518 -21.58 27.32 -38.29
C PRO A 518 -22.86 26.76 -37.66
N VAL A 519 -22.87 26.73 -36.33
CA VAL A 519 -24.06 26.41 -35.55
C VAL A 519 -25.04 27.56 -35.77
N CYS A 520 -26.13 27.29 -36.49
CA CYS A 520 -27.30 28.16 -36.51
C CYS A 520 -27.80 28.30 -35.07
N GLU A 521 -27.59 29.48 -34.47
CA GLU A 521 -28.24 29.88 -33.23
C GLU A 521 -29.70 30.20 -33.53
N ASP A 522 -30.62 29.34 -33.09
CA ASP A 522 -31.99 29.74 -32.81
C ASP A 522 -32.29 29.42 -31.33
N GLU A 523 -32.37 30.52 -30.58
CA GLU A 523 -33.17 30.79 -29.38
C GLU A 523 -33.56 29.62 -28.47
N TYR A 524 -32.97 29.50 -27.28
CA TYR A 524 -33.68 29.16 -26.02
C TYR A 524 -32.74 29.36 -24.82
N GLN A 525 -32.77 30.54 -24.20
CA GLN A 525 -32.36 30.73 -22.79
C GLN A 525 -32.87 32.08 -22.25
N CYS A 526 -34.18 32.14 -22.01
CA CYS A 526 -34.77 33.06 -21.03
C CYS A 526 -34.92 32.33 -19.70
N THR A 527 -34.79 33.09 -18.60
CA THR A 527 -35.04 32.76 -17.17
C THR A 527 -33.89 32.13 -16.36
N PHE A 528 -32.92 32.95 -15.93
CA PHE A 528 -32.61 33.18 -14.50
C PHE A 528 -31.52 34.27 -14.29
N GLY A 529 -31.81 35.50 -14.74
CA GLY A 529 -31.04 36.70 -14.39
C GLY A 529 -31.73 37.43 -13.25
N ASN A 530 -31.09 37.47 -12.08
CA ASN A 530 -31.59 38.06 -10.85
C ASN A 530 -31.72 39.60 -10.97
N ASN A 531 -32.96 40.10 -11.09
CA ASN A 531 -33.33 41.51 -11.27
C ASN A 531 -33.33 42.35 -9.98
N LEU A 532 -32.32 42.19 -9.11
CA LEU A 532 -32.21 42.99 -7.89
C LEU A 532 -31.36 44.27 -8.03
N HIS A 533 -30.73 44.49 -9.18
CA HIS A 533 -29.80 45.62 -9.37
C HIS A 533 -30.49 46.96 -9.70
N HIS A 534 -31.83 47.00 -9.83
CA HIS A 534 -32.58 48.20 -10.23
C HIS A 534 -33.63 48.72 -9.22
N SER A 535 -33.75 48.17 -8.01
CA SER A 535 -34.84 48.58 -7.09
C SER A 535 -34.50 49.71 -6.10
N ILE A 536 -33.36 50.39 -6.22
CA ILE A 536 -33.04 51.53 -5.32
C ILE A 536 -32.52 52.70 -6.16
N SER A 537 -33.46 53.42 -6.78
CA SER A 537 -33.25 54.79 -7.23
C SER A 537 -34.22 55.68 -6.44
N PRO A 538 -33.76 56.72 -5.73
CA PRO A 538 -34.66 57.64 -5.06
C PRO A 538 -35.47 58.42 -6.10
N MET A 539 -36.79 58.26 -6.08
CA MET A 539 -37.72 59.04 -6.91
C MET A 539 -37.73 60.49 -6.41
N LEU A 540 -37.18 61.42 -7.19
CA LEU A 540 -37.40 62.86 -6.99
C LEU A 540 -38.90 63.16 -7.22
N HIS A 541 -39.61 63.59 -6.18
CA HIS A 541 -40.92 64.20 -6.31
C HIS A 541 -40.76 65.68 -6.66
N TYR A 542 -41.28 66.11 -7.80
CA TYR A 542 -41.46 67.52 -8.12
C TYR A 542 -42.77 67.98 -7.48
N THR A 543 -42.70 68.90 -6.52
CA THR A 543 -43.88 69.33 -5.77
C THR A 543 -44.74 70.36 -6.50
N ASP A 544 -44.31 70.94 -7.63
CA ASP A 544 -45.12 71.90 -8.41
C ASP A 544 -44.77 71.92 -9.92
N GLY A 545 -45.17 70.87 -10.67
CA GLY A 545 -45.22 70.90 -12.15
C GLY A 545 -44.62 69.70 -12.88
N ALA A 546 -44.96 69.54 -14.17
CA ALA A 546 -44.46 68.49 -15.04
C ALA A 546 -43.01 68.76 -15.51
N PRO A 547 -42.19 67.72 -15.74
CA PRO A 547 -40.77 67.87 -16.10
C PRO A 547 -40.56 68.52 -17.48
N PRO A 548 -39.46 69.27 -17.69
CA PRO A 548 -39.12 69.83 -19.00
C PRO A 548 -38.83 68.71 -20.00
N THR A 549 -39.29 68.92 -21.25
CA THR A 549 -39.17 67.97 -22.37
C THR A 549 -37.77 67.96 -22.98
#